data_AF-A0A3P7P574-F1
#
_entry.id   AF-A0A3P7P574-F1
#
_cell.length_a   1.000
_cell.length_b   1.000
_cell.length_c   1.000
_cell.angle_alpha   90.00
_cell.angle_beta   90.00
_cell.angle_gamma   90.00
#
_symmetry.space_group_name_H-M   'P 1'
#
loop_
_entity.id
_entity.type
_entity.pdbx_description
1 polymer ?
#
loop_
_entity_poly.entity_id
_entity_poly.type
_entity_poly.pdbx_seq_one_letter_code
_entity_poly.pdbx_strand_id
1 'polypeptide(L)'
;MLLFFTSSNRRDQNDTAITAYTDLCRMLDIPPIQQIVSDLEQCHLDDFVLFAHLIPYVYEKFATEAMGSAELMKLLAHSLDGRQIADLIGNFPLISKFCNFVQFFRKDSFLPIVSASLTWETTAQFIFWQLVHAEGVPIDWILQIIPKLQYPKHSEAIAQVYIMLQRYVCLDQLFAHLDKFRQSCLSKDSHVAEAFLARPVLQEAFTTARAAEKVSSLRIRYSELFAVMEILSDDSTQSARSLRRSKPLKKITDFSDDESRTVKRKRPKLIVESDSD
;
A
#
# COMPACT_ATOMS: atom_id res chain seq x y z
N MET A 1 6.28 -8.58 -32.23
CA MET A 1 7.33 -7.70 -32.82
C MET A 1 7.03 -6.20 -32.64
N LEU A 2 6.05 -5.59 -33.33
CA LEU A 2 5.86 -4.13 -33.31
C LEU A 2 5.70 -3.55 -31.89
N LEU A 3 4.90 -4.21 -31.04
CA LEU A 3 4.73 -3.89 -29.61
C LEU A 3 6.05 -3.74 -28.83
N PHE A 4 7.10 -4.48 -29.19
CA PHE A 4 8.43 -4.38 -28.57
C PHE A 4 9.27 -3.21 -29.13
N PHE A 5 9.13 -2.89 -30.40
CA PHE A 5 9.75 -1.69 -30.97
C PHE A 5 9.14 -0.41 -30.37
N THR A 6 7.83 -0.40 -30.08
CA THR A 6 7.19 0.72 -29.40
C THR A 6 7.55 0.79 -27.92
N SER A 7 7.66 -0.35 -27.21
CA SER A 7 8.10 -0.38 -25.81
C SER A 7 9.57 0.00 -25.60
N SER A 8 10.43 -0.23 -26.59
CA SER A 8 11.87 0.07 -26.50
C SER A 8 12.19 1.56 -26.65
N ASN A 9 11.38 2.33 -27.39
CA ASN A 9 11.65 3.72 -27.78
C ASN A 9 11.33 4.77 -26.69
N ARG A 10 11.51 4.42 -25.41
CA ARG A 10 10.92 5.12 -24.23
C ARG A 10 11.24 6.61 -24.07
N ARG A 11 12.19 7.20 -24.81
CA ARG A 11 12.77 8.53 -24.50
C ARG A 11 12.12 9.73 -25.21
N ASP A 12 11.91 9.70 -26.52
CA ASP A 12 11.50 10.92 -27.26
C ASP A 12 10.39 10.74 -28.33
N GLN A 13 9.90 9.52 -28.59
CA GLN A 13 8.94 9.24 -29.69
C GLN A 13 7.73 8.37 -29.28
N ASN A 14 7.41 8.30 -27.98
CA ASN A 14 6.39 7.41 -27.43
C ASN A 14 5.02 7.54 -28.14
N ASP A 15 4.53 8.77 -28.33
CA ASP A 15 3.19 9.00 -28.88
C ASP A 15 3.12 8.61 -30.37
N THR A 16 4.18 8.86 -31.14
CA THR A 16 4.30 8.40 -32.53
C THR A 16 4.32 6.88 -32.62
N ALA A 17 5.01 6.21 -31.69
CA ALA A 17 5.09 4.76 -31.63
C ALA A 17 3.75 4.10 -31.28
N ILE A 18 3.03 4.65 -30.30
CA ILE A 18 1.66 4.21 -29.93
C ILE A 18 0.70 4.47 -31.09
N THR A 19 0.77 5.66 -31.71
CA THR A 19 -0.06 6.03 -32.88
C THR A 19 0.11 5.01 -34.01
N ALA A 20 1.35 4.68 -34.38
CA ALA A 20 1.65 3.69 -35.42
C ALA A 20 1.08 2.29 -35.10
N TYR A 21 1.05 1.88 -33.83
CA TYR A 21 0.39 0.63 -33.44
C TYR A 21 -1.13 0.72 -33.60
N THR A 22 -1.76 1.82 -33.16
CA THR A 22 -3.21 2.01 -33.35
C THR A 22 -3.61 2.19 -34.81
N ASP A 23 -2.75 2.74 -35.66
CA ASP A 23 -2.97 2.85 -37.10
C ASP A 23 -2.87 1.48 -37.80
N LEU A 24 -1.95 0.62 -37.38
CA LEU A 24 -1.95 -0.79 -37.82
C LEU A 24 -3.28 -1.47 -37.46
N CYS A 25 -3.77 -1.29 -36.23
CA CYS A 25 -5.05 -1.85 -35.78
C CYS A 25 -6.23 -1.33 -36.64
N ARG A 26 -6.25 -0.02 -36.95
CA ARG A 26 -7.22 0.60 -37.87
C ARG A 26 -7.13 0.03 -39.30
N MET A 27 -5.92 -0.18 -39.82
CA MET A 27 -5.71 -0.78 -41.14
C MET A 27 -6.13 -2.25 -41.25
N LEU A 28 -6.16 -2.97 -40.12
CA LEU A 28 -6.61 -4.36 -40.02
C LEU A 28 -8.10 -4.49 -39.70
N ASP A 29 -8.80 -3.39 -39.39
CA ASP A 29 -10.18 -3.35 -38.86
C ASP A 29 -10.35 -4.17 -37.56
N ILE A 30 -9.32 -4.17 -36.71
CA ILE A 30 -9.28 -4.91 -35.43
C ILE A 30 -9.18 -3.90 -34.28
N PRO A 31 -10.00 -4.02 -33.21
CA PRO A 31 -9.87 -3.13 -32.05
C PRO A 31 -8.52 -3.37 -31.33
N PRO A 32 -7.78 -2.32 -30.92
CA PRO A 32 -6.40 -2.46 -30.44
C PRO A 32 -6.19 -3.51 -29.35
N ILE A 33 -7.16 -3.67 -28.44
CA ILE A 33 -7.09 -4.67 -27.37
C ILE A 33 -7.08 -6.12 -27.87
N GLN A 34 -7.75 -6.41 -28.97
CA GLN A 34 -7.79 -7.75 -29.56
C GLN A 34 -6.46 -8.07 -30.27
N GLN A 35 -5.87 -7.08 -30.95
CA GLN A 35 -4.53 -7.22 -31.51
C GLN A 35 -3.47 -7.35 -30.40
N ILE A 36 -3.58 -6.60 -29.31
CA ILE A 36 -2.68 -6.71 -28.13
C ILE A 36 -2.75 -8.11 -27.52
N VAL A 37 -3.95 -8.68 -27.33
CA VAL A 37 -4.09 -10.04 -26.80
C VAL A 37 -3.45 -11.07 -27.74
N SER A 38 -3.69 -10.99 -29.05
CA SER A 38 -3.11 -11.90 -30.04
C SER A 38 -1.58 -11.76 -30.15
N ASP A 39 -1.06 -10.53 -30.21
CA ASP A 39 0.37 -10.23 -30.21
C ASP A 39 1.07 -10.74 -28.95
N LEU A 40 0.43 -10.65 -27.78
CA LEU A 40 0.97 -11.12 -26.50
C LEU A 40 0.85 -12.65 -26.34
N GLU A 41 -0.22 -13.27 -26.83
CA GLU A 41 -0.39 -14.72 -26.84
C GLU A 41 0.69 -15.38 -27.71
N GLN A 42 0.93 -14.86 -28.92
CA GLN A 42 2.05 -15.28 -29.75
C GLN A 42 3.41 -14.98 -29.08
N CYS A 43 3.57 -13.80 -28.45
CA CYS A 43 4.80 -13.46 -27.73
C CYS A 43 5.08 -14.42 -26.56
N HIS A 44 4.05 -14.89 -25.84
CA HIS A 44 4.19 -15.85 -24.75
C HIS A 44 4.70 -17.22 -25.25
N LEU A 45 4.28 -17.65 -26.44
CA LEU A 45 4.75 -18.87 -27.09
C LEU A 45 6.19 -18.75 -27.62
N ASP A 46 6.57 -17.58 -28.15
CA ASP A 46 7.88 -17.34 -28.76
C ASP A 46 8.97 -16.95 -27.74
N ASP A 47 8.67 -16.03 -26.81
CA ASP A 47 9.58 -15.56 -25.74
C ASP A 47 8.80 -15.15 -24.47
N PHE A 48 8.70 -16.12 -23.57
CA PHE A 48 8.10 -16.00 -22.23
C PHE A 48 8.67 -14.84 -21.37
N VAL A 49 9.93 -14.46 -21.56
CA VAL A 49 10.57 -13.37 -20.79
C VAL A 49 10.21 -12.02 -21.39
N LEU A 50 10.23 -11.91 -22.72
CA LEU A 50 9.76 -10.72 -23.43
C LEU A 50 8.27 -10.45 -23.17
N PHE A 51 7.43 -11.49 -23.16
CA PHE A 51 6.01 -11.39 -22.79
C PHE A 51 5.81 -10.63 -21.47
N ALA A 52 6.47 -11.06 -20.39
CA ALA A 52 6.35 -10.38 -19.10
C ALA A 52 6.96 -8.97 -19.09
N HIS A 53 8.02 -8.72 -19.87
CA HIS A 53 8.59 -7.39 -20.04
C HIS A 53 7.64 -6.39 -20.74
N LEU A 54 6.71 -6.88 -21.58
CA LEU A 54 5.73 -6.04 -22.28
C LEU A 54 4.51 -5.69 -21.41
N ILE A 55 4.16 -6.50 -20.39
CA ILE A 55 2.97 -6.26 -19.55
C ILE A 55 2.95 -4.85 -18.93
N PRO A 56 4.02 -4.35 -18.26
CA PRO A 56 4.00 -3.01 -17.69
C PRO A 56 3.80 -1.92 -18.76
N TYR A 57 4.39 -2.08 -19.95
CA TYR A 57 4.23 -1.13 -21.04
C TYR A 57 2.81 -1.11 -21.59
N VAL A 58 2.18 -2.27 -21.75
CA VAL A 58 0.79 -2.39 -22.22
C VAL A 58 -0.18 -1.74 -21.24
N TYR A 59 -0.03 -1.98 -19.93
CA TYR A 59 -0.85 -1.32 -18.91
C TYR A 59 -0.49 0.17 -18.69
N GLU A 60 0.73 0.62 -19.01
CA GLU A 60 1.10 2.05 -18.99
C GLU A 60 0.50 2.82 -20.19
N LYS A 61 0.44 2.22 -21.39
CA LYS A 61 0.06 2.92 -22.64
C LYS A 61 -1.37 2.66 -23.14
N PHE A 62 -1.94 1.51 -22.82
CA PHE A 62 -3.30 1.10 -23.22
C PHE A 62 -4.16 0.82 -21.99
N ALA A 63 -3.99 1.59 -20.92
CA ALA A 63 -4.59 1.34 -19.60
C ALA A 63 -6.12 1.18 -19.64
N THR A 64 -6.82 2.02 -20.41
CA THR A 64 -8.28 2.00 -20.51
C THR A 64 -8.78 0.67 -21.06
N GLU A 65 -8.13 0.19 -22.12
CA GLU A 65 -8.39 -1.05 -22.85
C GLU A 65 -7.94 -2.28 -22.05
N ALA A 66 -6.69 -2.27 -21.58
CA ALA A 66 -6.04 -3.39 -20.90
C ALA A 66 -6.73 -3.73 -19.56
N MET A 67 -7.01 -2.72 -18.73
CA MET A 67 -7.74 -2.89 -17.48
C MET A 67 -9.24 -3.18 -17.69
N GLY A 68 -9.75 -3.00 -18.91
CA GLY A 68 -11.11 -3.37 -19.31
C GLY A 68 -11.26 -4.80 -19.82
N SER A 69 -10.15 -5.46 -20.17
CA SER A 69 -10.18 -6.72 -20.92
C SER A 69 -10.09 -7.96 -20.03
N ALA A 70 -11.20 -8.70 -19.97
CA ALA A 70 -11.24 -10.01 -19.33
C ALA A 70 -10.33 -11.02 -20.04
N GLU A 71 -10.23 -11.00 -21.38
CA GLU A 71 -9.36 -11.93 -22.11
C GLU A 71 -7.87 -11.61 -21.95
N LEU A 72 -7.48 -10.33 -21.80
CA LEU A 72 -6.09 -9.99 -21.45
C LEU A 72 -5.75 -10.47 -20.04
N MET A 73 -6.61 -10.20 -19.06
CA MET A 73 -6.42 -10.68 -17.69
C MET A 73 -6.41 -12.22 -17.61
N LYS A 74 -7.20 -12.89 -18.44
CA LYS A 74 -7.19 -14.35 -18.60
C LYS A 74 -5.86 -14.83 -19.17
N LEU A 75 -5.35 -14.21 -20.23
CA LEU A 75 -4.01 -14.52 -20.78
C LEU A 75 -2.95 -14.39 -19.68
N LEU A 76 -2.91 -13.26 -18.96
CA LEU A 76 -1.99 -13.09 -17.82
C LEU A 76 -2.14 -14.20 -16.77
N ALA A 77 -3.39 -14.58 -16.45
CA ALA A 77 -3.67 -15.59 -15.45
C ALA A 77 -3.24 -17.02 -15.84
N HIS A 78 -3.16 -17.35 -17.13
CA HIS A 78 -2.64 -18.65 -17.60
C HIS A 78 -1.12 -18.60 -17.88
N SER A 79 -0.59 -17.42 -18.22
CA SER A 79 0.77 -17.25 -18.74
C SER A 79 1.83 -16.75 -17.74
N LEU A 80 1.46 -16.32 -16.53
CA LEU A 80 2.41 -15.80 -15.53
C LEU A 80 2.93 -16.87 -14.56
N ASP A 81 4.25 -16.94 -14.36
CA ASP A 81 4.85 -17.75 -13.29
C ASP A 81 4.98 -17.01 -11.95
N GLY A 82 5.27 -17.76 -10.87
CA GLY A 82 5.43 -17.22 -9.53
C GLY A 82 6.56 -16.20 -9.34
N ARG A 83 7.53 -16.11 -10.27
CA ARG A 83 8.60 -15.11 -10.25
C ARG A 83 8.14 -13.83 -10.91
N GLN A 84 7.55 -13.92 -12.11
CA GLN A 84 6.94 -12.79 -12.81
C GLN A 84 5.84 -12.13 -11.97
N ILE A 85 5.00 -12.94 -11.28
CA ILE A 85 4.05 -12.47 -10.28
C ILE A 85 4.78 -11.66 -9.19
N ALA A 86 5.86 -12.17 -8.62
CA ALA A 86 6.64 -11.45 -7.61
C ALA A 86 7.33 -10.17 -8.14
N ASP A 87 7.80 -10.16 -9.39
CA ASP A 87 8.48 -9.02 -10.03
C ASP A 87 7.50 -7.91 -10.46
N LEU A 88 6.26 -8.26 -10.81
CA LEU A 88 5.16 -7.31 -11.09
C LEU A 88 4.57 -6.70 -9.82
N ILE A 89 4.61 -7.43 -8.69
CA ILE A 89 3.95 -7.08 -7.43
C ILE A 89 4.93 -6.50 -6.39
N GLY A 90 6.22 -6.79 -6.55
CA GLY A 90 7.25 -6.54 -5.56
C GLY A 90 7.53 -5.07 -5.34
N ASN A 91 7.06 -4.53 -4.20
CA ASN A 91 7.55 -3.28 -3.60
C ASN A 91 9.00 -3.42 -3.06
N PHE A 92 9.89 -4.08 -3.82
CA PHE A 92 11.31 -4.18 -3.52
C PHE A 92 12.03 -2.92 -4.03
N PRO A 93 12.68 -2.11 -3.16
CA PRO A 93 13.31 -0.86 -3.56
C PRO A 93 14.44 -0.99 -4.60
N LEU A 94 14.97 -2.21 -4.81
CA LEU A 94 15.95 -2.53 -5.84
C LEU A 94 15.32 -2.74 -7.23
N ILE A 95 14.08 -3.23 -7.30
CA ILE A 95 13.34 -3.53 -8.55
C ILE A 95 12.49 -2.33 -9.00
N SER A 96 12.12 -1.44 -8.06
CA SER A 96 11.41 -0.16 -8.27
C SER A 96 12.00 0.78 -9.34
N LYS A 97 13.23 0.54 -9.84
CA LYS A 97 13.80 1.28 -10.98
C LYS A 97 13.40 0.77 -12.36
N PHE A 98 12.81 -0.43 -12.44
CA PHE A 98 12.35 -1.05 -13.69
C PHE A 98 10.83 -1.21 -13.73
N CYS A 99 10.21 -1.65 -12.62
CA CYS A 99 8.77 -1.75 -12.48
C CYS A 99 8.21 -0.47 -11.87
N ASN A 100 7.51 0.34 -12.69
CA ASN A 100 6.44 1.19 -12.18
C ASN A 100 5.36 0.29 -11.55
N PHE A 101 4.67 0.75 -10.50
CA PHE A 101 3.53 0.01 -9.95
C PHE A 101 2.45 -0.13 -11.02
N VAL A 102 2.28 -1.34 -11.55
CA VAL A 102 1.28 -1.62 -12.58
C VAL A 102 -0.08 -1.79 -11.91
N GLN A 103 -0.99 -0.86 -12.16
CA GLN A 103 -2.38 -1.04 -11.79
C GLN A 103 -3.06 -1.91 -12.84
N PHE A 104 -3.68 -3.01 -12.42
CA PHE A 104 -4.38 -3.97 -13.28
C PHE A 104 -5.90 -3.76 -13.25
N PHE A 105 -6.46 -3.30 -12.13
CA PHE A 105 -7.91 -3.26 -11.90
C PHE A 105 -8.52 -1.86 -11.80
N ARG A 106 -9.72 -1.68 -12.35
CA ARG A 106 -10.56 -0.49 -12.16
C ARG A 106 -11.93 -0.90 -11.61
N LYS A 107 -12.57 -0.02 -10.83
CA LYS A 107 -13.82 -0.33 -10.10
C LYS A 107 -14.99 -0.68 -11.03
N ASP A 108 -14.98 -0.13 -12.25
CA ASP A 108 -15.97 -0.35 -13.30
C ASP A 108 -15.78 -1.69 -14.04
N SER A 109 -14.54 -2.08 -14.35
CA SER A 109 -14.23 -3.30 -15.09
C SER A 109 -14.03 -4.55 -14.23
N PHE A 110 -13.66 -4.39 -12.95
CA PHE A 110 -13.33 -5.49 -12.05
C PHE A 110 -14.48 -6.50 -11.88
N LEU A 111 -15.73 -6.03 -11.72
CA LEU A 111 -16.88 -6.92 -11.50
C LEU A 111 -17.17 -7.83 -12.72
N PRO A 112 -17.15 -7.34 -13.98
CA PRO A 112 -17.10 -8.19 -15.17
C PRO A 112 -15.93 -9.19 -15.18
N ILE A 113 -14.70 -8.75 -14.91
CA ILE A 113 -13.49 -9.58 -15.00
C ILE A 113 -13.54 -10.75 -14.00
N VAL A 114 -13.88 -10.50 -12.73
CA VAL A 114 -14.06 -11.60 -11.75
C VAL A 114 -15.23 -12.51 -12.15
N SER A 115 -16.30 -11.96 -12.73
CA SER A 115 -17.44 -12.78 -13.19
C SER A 115 -17.05 -13.73 -14.33
N ALA A 116 -16.11 -13.32 -15.20
CA ALA A 116 -15.50 -14.18 -16.20
C ALA A 116 -14.52 -15.19 -15.55
N SER A 117 -13.73 -14.77 -14.55
CA SER A 117 -12.74 -15.67 -13.93
C SER A 117 -13.34 -16.87 -13.21
N LEU A 118 -14.61 -16.83 -12.81
CA LEU A 118 -15.35 -17.99 -12.28
C LEU A 118 -15.51 -19.16 -13.28
N THR A 119 -15.13 -18.98 -14.55
CA THR A 119 -15.12 -20.04 -15.58
C THR A 119 -13.71 -20.45 -16.04
N TRP A 120 -12.66 -19.84 -15.50
CA TRP A 120 -11.27 -20.20 -15.81
C TRP A 120 -10.83 -21.44 -15.00
N GLU A 121 -9.76 -22.09 -15.43
CA GLU A 121 -9.18 -23.22 -14.70
C GLU A 121 -8.69 -22.82 -13.29
N THR A 122 -8.58 -23.81 -12.40
CA THR A 122 -8.14 -23.66 -11.01
C THR A 122 -6.83 -22.88 -10.88
N THR A 123 -5.81 -23.17 -11.70
CA THR A 123 -4.50 -22.49 -11.67
C THR A 123 -4.64 -21.00 -12.01
N ALA A 124 -5.32 -20.69 -13.12
CA ALA A 124 -5.58 -19.32 -13.54
C ALA A 124 -6.44 -18.56 -12.53
N GLN A 125 -7.43 -19.19 -11.88
CA GLN A 125 -8.16 -18.57 -10.78
C GLN A 125 -7.22 -18.24 -9.60
N PHE A 126 -6.33 -19.14 -9.20
CA PHE A 126 -5.37 -18.85 -8.12
C PHE A 126 -4.42 -17.69 -8.46
N ILE A 127 -3.88 -17.65 -9.68
CA ILE A 127 -2.99 -16.57 -10.17
C ILE A 127 -3.73 -15.24 -10.23
N PHE A 128 -4.94 -15.22 -10.80
CA PHE A 128 -5.82 -14.06 -10.81
C PHE A 128 -6.02 -13.49 -9.40
N TRP A 129 -6.39 -14.34 -8.44
CA TRP A 129 -6.56 -13.89 -7.06
C TRP A 129 -5.26 -13.40 -6.39
N GLN A 130 -4.07 -13.89 -6.78
CA GLN A 130 -2.81 -13.30 -6.30
C GLN A 130 -2.66 -11.84 -6.79
N LEU A 131 -2.95 -11.55 -8.06
CA LEU A 131 -2.93 -10.19 -8.59
C LEU A 131 -3.93 -9.27 -7.84
N VAL A 132 -5.13 -9.79 -7.54
CA VAL A 132 -6.17 -9.07 -6.77
C VAL A 132 -5.72 -8.77 -5.32
N HIS A 133 -5.07 -9.72 -4.64
CA HIS A 133 -4.48 -9.51 -3.31
C HIS A 133 -3.30 -8.53 -3.33
N ALA A 134 -2.55 -8.48 -4.43
CA ALA A 134 -1.33 -7.70 -4.56
C ALA A 134 -1.57 -6.20 -4.80
N GLU A 135 -2.45 -5.85 -5.75
CA GLU A 135 -3.01 -4.49 -5.83
C GLU A 135 -3.84 -4.17 -4.56
N GLY A 136 -4.28 -5.24 -3.88
CA GLY A 136 -5.01 -5.21 -2.62
C GLY A 136 -6.40 -4.62 -2.81
N VAL A 137 -7.10 -5.07 -3.84
CA VAL A 137 -8.41 -4.54 -4.25
C VAL A 137 -9.36 -4.45 -3.05
N PRO A 138 -10.09 -3.33 -2.86
CA PRO A 138 -10.97 -3.17 -1.70
C PRO A 138 -12.06 -4.25 -1.64
N ILE A 139 -12.30 -4.83 -0.46
CA ILE A 139 -13.32 -5.87 -0.26
C ILE A 139 -14.72 -5.43 -0.74
N ASP A 140 -15.03 -4.14 -0.64
CA ASP A 140 -16.28 -3.53 -1.10
C ASP A 140 -16.58 -3.77 -2.59
N TRP A 141 -15.55 -3.94 -3.43
CA TRP A 141 -15.72 -4.23 -4.86
C TRP A 141 -16.18 -5.68 -5.10
N ILE A 142 -15.95 -6.57 -4.14
CA ILE A 142 -16.21 -8.01 -4.20
C ILE A 142 -17.55 -8.39 -3.56
N LEU A 143 -18.09 -7.56 -2.65
CA LEU A 143 -19.34 -7.84 -1.92
C LEU A 143 -20.53 -8.20 -2.84
N GLN A 144 -20.59 -7.62 -4.05
CA GLN A 144 -21.63 -7.89 -5.05
C GLN A 144 -21.50 -9.26 -5.75
N ILE A 145 -20.37 -9.95 -5.58
CA ILE A 145 -20.10 -11.29 -6.14
C ILE A 145 -20.45 -12.38 -5.12
N ILE A 146 -20.34 -12.10 -3.81
CA ILE A 146 -20.60 -13.09 -2.75
C ILE A 146 -21.94 -13.84 -2.93
N PRO A 147 -23.08 -13.19 -3.23
CA PRO A 147 -24.35 -13.90 -3.46
C PRO A 147 -24.41 -14.75 -4.74
N LYS A 148 -23.44 -14.59 -5.64
CA LYS A 148 -23.31 -15.34 -6.91
C LYS A 148 -22.33 -16.52 -6.78
N LEU A 149 -21.57 -16.61 -5.69
CA LEU A 149 -20.65 -17.72 -5.45
C LEU A 149 -21.44 -18.97 -5.03
N GLN A 150 -21.09 -20.12 -5.62
CA GLN A 150 -21.77 -21.39 -5.39
C GLN A 150 -20.73 -22.45 -5.02
N TYR A 151 -20.85 -23.05 -3.85
CA TYR A 151 -20.04 -24.19 -3.46
C TYR A 151 -20.67 -25.49 -4.02
N PRO A 152 -19.90 -26.46 -4.56
CA PRO A 152 -18.43 -26.47 -4.70
C PRO A 152 -17.91 -25.78 -5.98
N LYS A 153 -18.79 -25.32 -6.87
CA LYS A 153 -18.45 -24.86 -8.23
C LYS A 153 -17.39 -23.74 -8.29
N HIS A 154 -17.39 -22.81 -7.34
CA HIS A 154 -16.50 -21.65 -7.30
C HIS A 154 -15.57 -21.70 -6.07
N SER A 155 -15.03 -22.88 -5.73
CA SER A 155 -14.30 -23.11 -4.47
C SER A 155 -13.06 -22.22 -4.30
N GLU A 156 -12.31 -21.99 -5.37
CA GLU A 156 -11.14 -21.12 -5.44
C GLU A 156 -11.51 -19.69 -5.06
N ALA A 157 -12.51 -19.12 -5.73
CA ALA A 157 -13.02 -17.79 -5.42
C ALA A 157 -13.58 -17.68 -4.00
N ILE A 158 -14.34 -18.69 -3.52
CA ILE A 158 -14.87 -18.71 -2.15
C ILE A 158 -13.73 -18.67 -1.12
N ALA A 159 -12.68 -19.48 -1.30
CA ALA A 159 -11.52 -19.49 -0.41
C ALA A 159 -10.76 -18.16 -0.40
N GLN A 160 -10.56 -17.54 -1.57
CA GLN A 160 -9.82 -16.28 -1.68
C GLN A 160 -10.61 -15.10 -1.12
N VAL A 161 -11.92 -15.04 -1.37
CA VAL A 161 -12.82 -14.04 -0.76
C VAL A 161 -12.90 -14.22 0.76
N TYR A 162 -12.92 -15.47 1.26
CA TYR A 162 -12.84 -15.75 2.70
C TYR A 162 -11.55 -15.21 3.33
N ILE A 163 -10.39 -15.35 2.68
CA ILE A 163 -9.11 -14.77 3.14
C ILE A 163 -9.18 -13.24 3.18
N MET A 164 -9.81 -12.59 2.19
CA MET A 164 -9.98 -11.13 2.20
C MET A 164 -10.93 -10.67 3.33
N LEU A 165 -12.02 -11.40 3.56
CA LEU A 165 -12.96 -11.14 4.66
C LEU A 165 -12.29 -11.33 6.03
N GLN A 166 -11.51 -12.39 6.23
CA GLN A 166 -10.74 -12.58 7.48
C GLN A 166 -9.83 -11.38 7.77
N ARG A 167 -9.04 -10.94 6.78
CA ARG A 167 -8.15 -9.77 6.94
C ARG A 167 -8.92 -8.50 7.32
N TYR A 168 -10.08 -8.27 6.71
CA TYR A 168 -10.93 -7.12 7.02
C TYR A 168 -11.55 -7.20 8.43
N VAL A 169 -12.06 -8.37 8.82
CA VAL A 169 -12.61 -8.60 10.17
C VAL A 169 -11.54 -8.45 11.25
N CYS A 170 -10.31 -8.90 11.01
CA CYS A 170 -9.20 -8.67 11.94
C CYS A 170 -8.87 -7.17 12.11
N LEU A 171 -9.01 -6.35 11.06
CA LEU A 171 -8.82 -4.90 11.15
C LEU A 171 -9.96 -4.21 11.92
N ASP A 172 -11.21 -4.54 11.62
CA ASP A 172 -12.39 -4.03 12.36
C ASP A 172 -12.33 -4.42 13.85
N GLN A 173 -11.96 -5.67 14.14
CA GLN A 173 -11.79 -6.17 15.51
C GLN A 173 -10.58 -5.54 16.23
N LEU A 174 -9.49 -5.25 15.51
CA LEU A 174 -8.34 -4.50 16.05
C LEU A 174 -8.74 -3.08 16.43
N PHE A 175 -9.43 -2.34 15.55
CA PHE A 175 -9.94 -1.01 15.89
C PHE A 175 -10.98 -1.06 17.02
N ALA A 176 -11.87 -2.06 17.04
CA ALA A 176 -12.80 -2.26 18.16
C ALA A 176 -12.10 -2.54 19.50
N HIS A 177 -10.98 -3.27 19.50
CA HIS A 177 -10.18 -3.51 20.70
C HIS A 177 -9.39 -2.27 21.13
N LEU A 178 -8.80 -1.53 20.18
CA LEU A 178 -8.11 -0.26 20.45
C LEU A 178 -9.06 0.84 20.93
N ASP A 179 -10.29 0.89 20.42
CA ASP A 179 -11.31 1.84 20.88
C ASP A 179 -11.84 1.48 22.27
N LYS A 180 -12.12 0.19 22.54
CA LYS A 180 -12.42 -0.27 23.91
C LYS A 180 -11.26 0.01 24.88
N PHE A 181 -10.01 -0.12 24.43
CA PHE A 181 -8.83 0.27 25.21
C PHE A 181 -8.82 1.79 25.47
N ARG A 182 -8.98 2.62 24.43
CA ARG A 182 -9.11 4.09 24.53
C ARG A 182 -10.16 4.50 25.56
N GLN A 183 -11.39 3.97 25.45
CA GLN A 183 -12.49 4.20 26.40
C GLN A 183 -12.13 3.76 27.83
N SER A 184 -11.50 2.59 27.99
CA SER A 184 -11.07 2.04 29.30
C SER A 184 -9.93 2.82 29.97
N CYS A 185 -9.24 3.69 29.21
CA CYS A 185 -8.09 4.46 29.67
C CYS A 185 -8.44 5.92 29.92
N LEU A 186 -9.28 6.52 29.07
CA LEU A 186 -9.89 7.85 29.31
C LEU A 186 -10.83 7.86 30.53
N SER A 187 -11.34 6.70 30.96
CA SER A 187 -12.14 6.56 32.17
C SER A 187 -11.31 6.36 33.45
N LYS A 188 -9.97 6.46 33.36
CA LYS A 188 -9.03 6.16 34.46
C LYS A 188 -7.79 7.07 34.51
N ASP A 189 -7.74 8.14 33.72
CA ASP A 189 -6.61 9.10 33.61
C ASP A 189 -5.23 8.42 33.53
N SER A 190 -5.15 7.35 32.72
CA SER A 190 -3.97 6.49 32.66
C SER A 190 -2.92 7.02 31.68
N HIS A 191 -1.99 7.84 32.17
CA HIS A 191 -0.81 8.30 31.40
C HIS A 191 -0.01 7.14 30.76
N VAL A 192 -0.05 5.93 31.34
CA VAL A 192 0.60 4.73 30.76
C VAL A 192 -0.06 4.32 29.44
N ALA A 193 -1.38 4.52 29.31
CA ALA A 193 -2.12 4.22 28.10
C ALA A 193 -2.03 5.34 27.06
N GLU A 194 -1.98 6.60 27.48
CA GLU A 194 -1.64 7.72 26.59
C GLU A 194 -0.25 7.52 25.98
N ALA A 195 0.75 7.16 26.80
CA ALA A 195 2.09 6.81 26.35
C ALA A 195 2.13 5.56 25.45
N PHE A 196 1.20 4.61 25.61
CA PHE A 196 1.05 3.47 24.70
C PHE A 196 0.45 3.88 23.34
N LEU A 197 -0.55 4.76 23.33
CA LEU A 197 -1.18 5.27 22.10
C LEU A 197 -0.26 6.27 21.37
N ALA A 198 0.58 7.00 22.09
CA ALA A 198 1.60 7.90 21.53
C ALA A 198 2.86 7.18 21.00
N ARG A 199 2.92 5.84 21.02
CA ARG A 199 4.10 5.10 20.52
C ARG A 199 4.28 5.34 19.00
N PRO A 200 5.49 5.70 18.52
CA PRO A 200 5.72 6.06 17.12
C PRO A 200 5.20 5.03 16.11
N VAL A 201 5.40 3.73 16.36
CA VAL A 201 4.94 2.64 15.48
C VAL A 201 3.41 2.59 15.35
N LEU A 202 2.67 2.92 16.42
CA LEU A 202 1.20 2.96 16.38
C LEU A 202 0.72 4.24 15.70
N GLN A 203 1.40 5.36 15.93
CA GLN A 203 1.10 6.63 15.28
C GLN A 203 1.34 6.56 13.77
N GLU A 204 2.49 6.03 13.34
CA GLU A 204 2.80 5.73 11.94
C GLU A 204 1.74 4.79 11.32
N ALA A 205 1.39 3.69 11.98
CA ALA A 205 0.34 2.78 11.51
C ALA A 205 -1.02 3.48 11.36
N PHE A 206 -1.41 4.38 12.27
CA PHE A 206 -2.64 5.16 12.15
C PHE A 206 -2.56 6.24 11.08
N THR A 207 -1.39 6.85 10.84
CA THR A 207 -1.16 7.76 9.71
C THR A 207 -1.31 7.01 8.38
N THR A 208 -0.72 5.82 8.25
CA THR A 208 -0.87 4.95 7.07
C THR A 208 -2.34 4.50 6.88
N ALA A 209 -3.02 4.06 7.94
CA ALA A 209 -4.44 3.72 7.89
C ALA A 209 -5.34 4.94 7.56
N ARG A 210 -4.93 6.16 7.94
CA ARG A 210 -5.62 7.39 7.59
C ARG A 210 -5.42 7.79 6.12
N ALA A 211 -4.24 7.53 5.55
CA ALA A 211 -4.00 7.68 4.11
C ALA A 211 -4.74 6.62 3.26
N ALA A 212 -4.95 5.41 3.80
CA ALA A 212 -5.63 4.34 3.09
C ALA A 212 -7.14 4.60 2.90
N GLU A 213 -7.59 4.71 1.64
CA GLU A 213 -9.03 4.72 1.28
C GLU A 213 -9.75 3.45 1.75
N LYS A 214 -9.03 2.33 1.76
CA LYS A 214 -9.48 0.98 2.19
C LYS A 214 -9.93 0.93 3.66
N VAL A 215 -9.68 1.99 4.44
CA VAL A 215 -10.04 2.15 5.86
C VAL A 215 -11.06 3.31 6.05
N SER A 216 -11.60 3.90 4.97
CA SER A 216 -12.52 5.04 5.04
C SER A 216 -13.80 4.77 5.84
N SER A 217 -14.44 3.61 5.63
CA SER A 217 -15.61 3.15 6.41
C SER A 217 -15.29 2.95 7.89
N LEU A 218 -14.13 2.37 8.19
CA LEU A 218 -13.63 2.14 9.55
C LEU A 218 -13.24 3.46 10.25
N ARG A 219 -12.71 4.44 9.52
CA ARG A 219 -12.45 5.81 10.02
C ARG A 219 -13.71 6.53 10.46
N ILE A 220 -14.82 6.35 9.73
CA ILE A 220 -16.12 6.92 10.13
C ILE A 220 -16.65 6.21 11.38
N ARG A 221 -16.53 4.88 11.44
CA ARG A 221 -16.97 4.04 12.58
C ARG A 221 -16.20 4.31 13.87
N TYR A 222 -14.88 4.50 13.80
CA TYR A 222 -13.98 4.71 14.93
C TYR A 222 -13.40 6.13 14.97
N SER A 223 -14.19 7.12 14.55
CA SER A 223 -13.74 8.52 14.36
C SER A 223 -13.09 9.13 15.61
N GLU A 224 -13.65 8.87 16.79
CA GLU A 224 -13.07 9.29 18.07
C GLU A 224 -11.67 8.71 18.34
N LEU A 225 -11.44 7.43 18.00
CA LEU A 225 -10.12 6.80 18.13
C LEU A 225 -9.11 7.46 17.18
N PHE A 226 -9.51 7.73 15.94
CA PHE A 226 -8.67 8.43 14.96
C PHE A 226 -8.38 9.88 15.34
N ALA A 227 -9.26 10.55 16.09
CA ALA A 227 -9.05 11.90 16.63
C ALA A 227 -8.13 11.90 17.87
N VAL A 228 -8.31 10.96 18.81
CA VAL A 228 -7.42 10.83 19.98
C VAL A 228 -5.99 10.51 19.55
N MET A 229 -5.81 9.63 18.55
CA MET A 229 -4.49 9.33 17.99
C MET A 229 -3.82 10.57 17.39
N GLU A 230 -4.57 11.41 16.67
CA GLU A 230 -4.08 12.67 16.09
C GLU A 230 -3.64 13.69 17.15
N ILE A 231 -4.44 13.90 18.20
CA ILE A 231 -4.09 14.79 19.33
C ILE A 231 -2.78 14.34 19.99
N LEU A 232 -2.62 13.04 20.24
CA LEU A 232 -1.39 12.47 20.81
C LEU A 232 -0.19 12.56 19.85
N SER A 233 -0.43 12.57 18.53
CA SER A 233 0.61 12.78 17.53
C SER A 233 1.15 14.22 17.56
N ASP A 234 0.26 15.22 17.61
CA ASP A 234 0.64 16.64 17.58
C ASP A 234 1.41 17.05 18.84
N ASP A 235 0.95 16.63 20.02
CA ASP A 235 1.53 17.05 21.30
C ASP A 235 2.99 16.55 21.46
N SER A 236 3.31 15.40 20.87
CA SER A 236 4.70 14.91 20.75
C SER A 236 5.61 15.89 20.00
N THR A 237 5.08 16.59 18.98
CA THR A 237 5.84 17.60 18.21
C THR A 237 5.93 18.94 18.94
N GLN A 238 4.94 19.29 19.77
CA GLN A 238 4.92 20.52 20.56
C GLN A 238 5.87 20.45 21.76
N SER A 239 5.93 19.30 22.44
CA SER A 239 6.90 19.02 23.51
C SER A 239 8.35 19.28 23.05
N ALA A 240 8.71 18.79 21.86
CA ALA A 240 10.03 19.01 21.25
C ALA A 240 10.34 20.49 20.92
N ARG A 241 9.32 21.34 20.72
CA ARG A 241 9.48 22.79 20.46
C ARG A 241 9.59 23.60 21.76
N SER A 242 8.89 23.21 22.81
CA SER A 242 8.83 23.94 24.09
C SER A 242 10.20 24.07 24.78
N LEU A 243 11.02 23.01 24.69
CA LEU A 243 12.37 22.94 25.30
C LEU A 243 13.40 23.97 24.78
N ARG A 244 13.10 24.73 23.70
CA ARG A 244 14.02 25.75 23.16
C ARG A 244 13.87 27.16 23.75
N ARG A 245 12.88 27.42 24.63
CA ARG A 245 12.64 28.79 25.17
C ARG A 245 13.44 29.09 26.44
N SER A 246 14.76 29.17 26.32
CA SER A 246 15.63 29.67 27.41
C SER A 246 15.28 31.12 27.78
N LYS A 247 15.14 31.39 29.09
CA LYS A 247 14.79 32.73 29.60
C LYS A 247 15.96 33.70 29.41
N PRO A 248 15.77 34.90 28.82
CA PRO A 248 16.80 35.93 28.80
C PRO A 248 16.98 36.56 30.19
N LEU A 249 18.22 36.88 30.52
CA LEU A 249 18.65 37.50 31.78
C LEU A 249 18.14 38.96 31.88
N LYS A 250 17.62 39.37 33.04
CA LYS A 250 17.47 40.79 33.41
C LYS A 250 18.46 41.17 34.51
N LYS A 251 19.10 42.32 34.34
CA LYS A 251 20.19 42.87 35.15
C LYS A 251 19.78 44.25 35.66
N ILE A 252 19.63 44.42 36.98
CA ILE A 252 19.44 45.69 37.69
C ILE A 252 20.22 45.62 39.00
N THR A 253 20.71 46.78 39.46
CA THR A 253 21.66 46.99 40.56
C THR A 253 21.23 48.22 41.39
N ASP A 254 21.51 48.37 42.69
CA ASP A 254 22.22 47.47 43.63
C ASP A 254 21.33 47.24 44.90
N PHE A 255 21.64 47.37 46.20
CA PHE A 255 22.77 47.86 47.02
C PHE A 255 22.65 47.33 48.47
N SER A 256 23.70 47.53 49.27
CA SER A 256 23.78 47.44 50.75
C SER A 256 23.99 46.06 51.38
N ASP A 257 25.23 45.82 51.80
CA ASP A 257 25.75 45.25 53.08
C ASP A 257 24.80 44.36 53.92
N ASP A 258 25.18 43.17 54.39
CA ASP A 258 26.17 43.00 55.49
C ASP A 258 26.87 41.60 55.55
N GLU A 259 27.54 41.30 56.68
CA GLU A 259 28.59 40.31 56.93
C GLU A 259 28.37 38.77 56.71
N SER A 260 29.36 38.17 56.03
CA SER A 260 30.15 37.00 56.48
C SER A 260 29.80 35.52 56.11
N ARG A 261 30.83 34.66 56.29
CA ARG A 261 30.85 33.18 56.43
C ARG A 261 30.65 32.26 55.21
N THR A 262 31.74 32.12 54.45
CA THR A 262 32.42 30.84 54.13
C THR A 262 31.66 29.49 54.22
N VAL A 263 31.73 28.63 53.18
CA VAL A 263 32.60 27.42 53.14
C VAL A 263 32.53 26.65 51.79
N LYS A 264 33.73 26.46 51.21
CA LYS A 264 34.26 25.43 50.27
C LYS A 264 33.29 24.49 49.49
N ARG A 265 33.38 24.59 48.15
CA ARG A 265 33.06 23.53 47.15
C ARG A 265 33.71 22.17 47.48
N LYS A 266 33.06 21.06 47.10
CA LYS A 266 33.72 19.79 46.70
C LYS A 266 32.99 19.14 45.51
N ARG A 267 33.74 18.87 44.43
CA ARG A 267 33.50 17.76 43.48
C ARG A 267 34.61 16.72 43.72
N PRO A 268 34.28 15.42 43.73
CA PRO A 268 34.90 14.49 42.78
C PRO A 268 33.87 13.42 42.31
N LYS A 269 34.14 12.50 41.38
CA LYS A 269 34.99 12.43 40.16
C LYS A 269 34.41 11.27 39.32
N LEU A 270 34.68 11.22 38.01
CA LEU A 270 34.56 9.93 37.30
C LEU A 270 35.78 9.07 37.64
N ILE A 271 35.56 7.75 37.75
CA ILE A 271 36.52 6.69 37.45
C ILE A 271 35.75 5.65 36.61
N VAL A 272 36.43 5.07 35.63
CA VAL A 272 36.01 3.98 34.74
C VAL A 272 37.17 2.95 34.74
N GLU A 273 36.95 1.76 34.18
CA GLU A 273 37.90 0.63 34.07
C GLU A 273 38.09 -0.17 35.38
N SER A 274 38.34 -1.49 35.35
CA SER A 274 38.01 -2.55 34.36
C SER A 274 38.28 -3.93 34.97
N ASP A 275 37.53 -4.95 34.52
CA ASP A 275 37.81 -6.40 34.39
C ASP A 275 38.56 -7.22 35.49
N SER A 276 38.39 -8.55 35.38
CA SER A 276 38.95 -9.63 36.22
C SER A 276 38.44 -9.73 37.67
N ASP A 277 38.03 -10.90 38.18
CA ASP A 277 37.96 -12.27 37.61
C ASP A 277 36.54 -12.88 37.71
#